data_AF-R6FJ62-F1
#
_entry.id   AF-R6FJ62-F1
#
_cell.length_a   1.000
_cell.length_b   1.000
_cell.length_c   1.000
_cell.angle_alpha   90.00
_cell.angle_beta   90.00
_cell.angle_gamma   90.00
#
_symmetry.space_group_name_H-M   'P 1'
#
loop_
_entity.id
_entity.type
_entity.pdbx_description
1 polymer ?
#
loop_
_entity_poly.entity_id
_entity_poly.type
_entity_poly.pdbx_seq_one_letter_code
_entity_poly.pdbx_strand_id
1 'polypeptide(L)'
;MRKKPQTILETNKPFTLHVFYSGYGAYEAVFSYKEISLFQPLSDQQHREYRKLCYLRPVEAKNYLLDLICFEHTPYQRKDFEFLCKDEAPTKEMTALWHEIEKGL
;
A
#
# COMPACT_ATOMS: atom_id res chain seq x y z
N MET A 1 -23.55 18.25 -9.97
CA MET A 1 -22.72 18.17 -8.75
C MET A 1 -21.97 16.85 -8.75
N ARG A 2 -20.65 16.85 -9.00
CA ARG A 2 -19.83 15.63 -8.93
C ARG A 2 -19.70 15.19 -7.47
N LYS A 3 -20.41 14.15 -7.05
CA LYS A 3 -20.02 13.40 -5.86
C LYS A 3 -18.77 12.62 -6.24
N LYS A 4 -17.58 13.09 -5.85
CA LYS A 4 -16.40 12.22 -5.81
C LYS A 4 -16.70 11.19 -4.73
N PRO A 5 -16.70 9.87 -5.01
CA PRO A 5 -16.40 8.94 -3.95
C PRO A 5 -14.90 9.14 -3.66
N GLN A 6 -14.58 10.06 -2.74
CA GLN A 6 -13.40 9.82 -1.94
C GLN A 6 -13.79 8.61 -1.12
N THR A 7 -13.41 7.41 -1.56
CA THR A 7 -13.36 6.25 -0.69
C THR A 7 -12.36 6.65 0.39
N ILE A 8 -12.85 7.26 1.46
CA ILE A 8 -12.04 7.64 2.60
C ILE A 8 -11.60 6.29 3.16
N LEU A 9 -10.34 5.94 2.93
CA LEU A 9 -9.76 4.74 3.51
C LEU A 9 -9.76 4.94 5.02
N GLU A 10 -10.56 4.16 5.72
CA GLU A 10 -10.64 4.20 7.17
C GLU A 10 -9.46 3.43 7.78
N THR A 11 -8.85 4.03 8.79
CA THR A 11 -7.74 3.46 9.55
C THR A 11 -8.14 3.39 11.01
N ASN A 12 -7.72 2.35 11.73
CA ASN A 12 -7.97 2.24 13.18
C ASN A 12 -7.30 3.37 14.01
N LYS A 13 -6.22 3.96 13.48
CA LYS A 13 -5.48 5.11 14.05
C LYS A 13 -5.06 6.03 12.91
N PRO A 14 -4.93 7.35 13.14
CA PRO A 14 -4.49 8.27 12.10
C PRO A 14 -2.96 8.14 11.88
N PHE A 15 -2.56 7.30 10.93
CA PHE A 15 -1.18 7.15 10.46
C PHE A 15 -1.11 7.41 8.95
N THR A 16 0.09 7.60 8.42
CA THR A 16 0.32 7.71 6.97
C THR A 16 1.17 6.56 6.47
N LEU A 17 0.87 6.10 5.25
CA LEU A 17 1.61 5.04 4.57
C LEU A 17 1.63 5.28 3.06
N HIS A 18 2.82 5.45 2.51
CA HIS A 18 3.02 5.72 1.09
C HIS A 18 4.33 5.12 0.60
N VAL A 19 4.44 4.96 -0.73
CA VAL A 19 5.67 4.50 -1.38
C VAL A 19 6.21 5.66 -2.21
N PHE A 20 7.52 5.86 -2.16
CA PHE A 20 8.20 6.82 -3.01
C PHE A 20 9.37 6.15 -3.75
N TYR A 21 9.72 6.71 -4.90
CA TYR A 21 10.87 6.29 -5.68
C TYR A 21 12.13 6.95 -5.11
N SER A 22 13.05 6.16 -4.57
CA SER A 22 14.28 6.65 -3.94
C SER A 22 15.44 6.81 -4.93
N GLY A 23 15.28 6.38 -6.18
CA GLY A 23 16.28 6.46 -7.25
C GLY A 23 16.88 5.11 -7.62
N TYR A 24 17.56 5.03 -8.77
CA TYR A 24 18.28 3.82 -9.24
C TYR A 24 17.43 2.54 -9.32
N GLY A 25 16.12 2.66 -9.60
CA GLY A 25 15.22 1.51 -9.61
C GLY A 25 14.68 1.10 -8.23
N ALA A 26 15.12 1.75 -7.15
CA ALA A 26 14.68 1.43 -5.80
C ALA A 26 13.41 2.19 -5.40
N TYR A 27 12.57 1.50 -4.65
CA TYR A 27 11.34 2.03 -4.05
C TYR A 27 11.40 1.85 -2.53
N GLU A 28 10.81 2.78 -1.81
CA GLU A 28 10.78 2.75 -0.35
C GLU A 28 9.38 3.05 0.17
N ALA A 29 8.93 2.25 1.13
CA ALA A 29 7.70 2.49 1.87
C ALA A 29 8.00 3.35 3.09
N VAL A 30 7.19 4.39 3.30
CA VAL A 30 7.30 5.33 4.42
C VAL A 30 6.03 5.21 5.25
N PHE A 31 6.23 4.83 6.49
CA PHE A 31 5.21 4.84 7.53
C PHE A 31 5.48 6.01 8.49
N SER A 32 4.45 6.78 8.83
CA SER A 32 4.57 7.81 9.86
C SER A 32 3.40 7.76 10.84
N TYR A 33 3.73 7.80 12.13
CA TYR A 33 2.76 7.91 13.22
C TYR A 33 3.37 8.68 14.39
N LYS A 34 2.71 9.76 14.80
CA LYS A 34 3.24 10.73 15.78
C LYS A 34 4.65 11.21 15.35
N GLU A 35 5.65 11.06 16.21
CA GLU A 35 7.03 11.49 15.98
C GLU A 35 7.90 10.41 15.31
N ILE A 36 7.34 9.23 15.02
CA ILE A 36 8.08 8.13 14.40
C ILE A 36 7.84 8.13 12.90
N SER A 37 8.93 8.06 12.13
CA SER A 37 8.91 7.72 10.71
C SER A 37 9.80 6.50 10.47
N LEU A 38 9.25 5.50 9.80
CA LEU A 38 9.93 4.26 9.44
C LEU A 38 10.06 4.19 7.92
N PHE A 39 11.24 3.79 7.47
CA PHE A 39 11.63 3.72 6.08
C PHE A 39 11.99 2.28 5.76
N GLN A 40 11.28 1.70 4.79
CA GLN A 40 11.42 0.30 4.42
C GLN A 40 11.72 0.18 2.93
N PRO A 41 12.96 -0.13 2.54
CA PRO A 41 13.29 -0.46 1.17
C PRO A 41 12.46 -1.63 0.68
N LEU A 42 11.96 -1.52 -0.55
CA LEU A 42 11.21 -2.55 -1.25
C LEU A 42 12.09 -3.18 -2.32
N SER A 43 12.11 -4.51 -2.38
CA SER A 43 12.59 -5.21 -3.57
C SER A 43 11.68 -4.95 -4.77
N ASP A 44 12.22 -5.14 -5.98
CA ASP A 44 11.45 -5.04 -7.22
C ASP A 44 10.19 -5.92 -7.19
N GLN A 45 10.31 -7.15 -6.68
CA GLN A 45 9.18 -8.07 -6.56
C GLN A 45 8.12 -7.54 -5.59
N GLN A 46 8.53 -7.01 -4.43
CA GLN A 46 7.60 -6.44 -3.46
C GLN A 46 6.87 -5.22 -4.03
N HIS A 47 7.58 -4.37 -4.76
CA HIS A 47 7.00 -3.21 -5.42
C HIS A 47 6.05 -3.60 -6.56
N ARG A 48 6.40 -4.59 -7.40
CA ARG A 48 5.52 -5.12 -8.45
C ARG A 48 4.23 -5.69 -7.86
N GLU A 49 4.32 -6.48 -6.78
CA GLU A 49 3.14 -7.02 -6.09
C GLU A 49 2.29 -5.90 -5.48
N TYR A 50 2.92 -4.91 -4.83
CA TYR A 50 2.20 -3.74 -4.34
C TYR A 50 1.47 -2.98 -5.46
N ARG A 51 2.07 -2.82 -6.65
CA ARG A 51 1.41 -2.17 -7.79
C ARG A 51 0.22 -2.95 -8.31
N LYS A 52 0.34 -4.28 -8.40
CA LYS A 52 -0.75 -5.17 -8.76
C LYS A 52 -1.91 -5.05 -7.78
N LEU A 53 -1.62 -5.14 -6.49
CA LEU A 53 -2.63 -4.98 -5.44
C LEU A 53 -3.24 -3.57 -5.48
N CYS A 54 -2.46 -2.51 -5.68
CA CYS A 54 -3.00 -1.15 -5.83
C CYS A 54 -4.07 -1.05 -6.91
N TYR A 55 -3.92 -1.81 -7.99
CA TYR A 55 -4.84 -1.80 -9.11
C TYR A 55 -6.07 -2.68 -8.86
N LEU A 56 -5.87 -3.86 -8.27
CA LEU A 56 -6.93 -4.86 -8.13
C LEU A 56 -7.66 -4.80 -6.78
N ARG A 57 -6.93 -4.48 -5.71
CA ARG A 57 -7.34 -4.54 -4.30
C ARG A 57 -6.61 -3.48 -3.46
N PRO A 58 -7.01 -2.20 -3.55
CA PRO A 58 -6.29 -1.09 -2.92
C PRO A 58 -6.12 -1.21 -1.40
N VAL A 59 -7.09 -1.76 -0.67
CA VAL A 59 -6.98 -1.92 0.79
C VAL A 59 -5.98 -3.01 1.15
N GLU A 60 -6.04 -4.16 0.45
CA GLU A 60 -5.04 -5.22 0.58
C GLU A 60 -3.65 -4.70 0.21
N ALA A 61 -3.51 -3.83 -0.79
CA ALA A 61 -2.23 -3.20 -1.13
C ALA A 61 -1.64 -2.40 0.04
N LYS A 62 -2.50 -1.65 0.75
CA LYS A 62 -2.09 -0.86 1.91
C LYS A 62 -1.73 -1.72 3.10
N ASN A 63 -2.51 -2.76 3.39
CA ASN A 63 -2.20 -3.70 4.46
C ASN A 63 -0.95 -4.54 4.14
N TYR A 64 -0.75 -4.93 2.89
CA TYR A 64 0.46 -5.59 2.40
C TYR A 64 1.71 -4.72 2.64
N LEU A 65 1.69 -3.44 2.27
CA LEU A 65 2.81 -2.54 2.57
C LEU A 65 3.06 -2.43 4.07
N LEU A 66 1.99 -2.35 4.87
CA LEU A 66 2.09 -2.24 6.30
C LEU A 66 2.74 -3.49 6.90
N ASP A 67 2.47 -4.68 6.37
CA ASP A 67 3.10 -5.95 6.75
C ASP A 67 4.62 -5.97 6.49
N LEU A 68 5.10 -5.16 5.54
CA LEU A 68 6.53 -5.04 5.24
C LEU A 68 7.26 -4.09 6.20
N ILE A 69 6.56 -3.19 6.90
CA ILE A 69 7.19 -2.20 7.77
C ILE A 69 7.82 -2.89 8.99
N CYS A 70 9.13 -2.70 9.16
CA CYS A 70 9.83 -3.13 10.36
C CYS A 70 9.59 -2.15 11.51
N PHE A 71 8.87 -2.61 12.55
CA PHE A 71 8.59 -1.84 13.77
C PHE A 71 9.63 -2.07 14.88
N GLU A 72 10.74 -2.76 14.58
CA GLU A 72 11.84 -2.94 15.55
C GLU A 72 12.29 -1.59 16.11
N HIS A 73 12.67 -1.59 17.39
CA HIS A 73 13.06 -0.38 18.13
C HIS A 73 11.97 0.68 18.28
N THR A 74 10.71 0.38 17.94
CA THR A 74 9.56 1.23 18.27
C THR A 74 8.71 0.58 19.38
N PRO A 75 7.90 1.36 20.13
CA PRO A 75 6.94 0.80 21.08
C PRO A 75 5.69 0.20 20.41
N TYR A 76 5.63 0.20 19.08
CA TYR A 76 4.46 -0.22 18.32
C TYR A 76 4.69 -1.57 17.64
N GLN A 77 3.60 -2.23 17.27
CA GLN A 77 3.59 -3.49 16.54
C GLN A 77 2.73 -3.37 15.29
N ARG A 78 2.98 -4.24 14.29
CA ARG A 78 2.17 -4.30 13.07
C ARG A 78 0.66 -4.32 13.33
N LYS A 79 0.20 -5.10 14.32
CA LYS A 79 -1.22 -5.25 14.68
C LYS A 79 -1.87 -3.98 15.24
N ASP A 80 -1.06 -2.99 15.62
CA ASP A 80 -1.56 -1.72 16.17
C ASP A 80 -2.17 -0.81 15.10
N PHE A 81 -1.95 -1.12 13.82
CA PHE A 81 -2.33 -0.32 12.67
C PHE A 81 -3.09 -1.20 11.67
N GLU A 82 -4.19 -0.70 11.11
CA GLU A 82 -4.97 -1.46 10.14
C GLU A 82 -5.77 -0.52 9.25
N PHE A 83 -5.86 -0.86 7.96
CA PHE A 83 -6.87 -0.30 7.06
C PHE A 83 -8.12 -1.16 7.14
N LEU A 84 -9.23 -0.56 7.58
CA LEU A 84 -10.45 -1.26 8.00
C LEU A 84 -11.44 -1.53 6.85
N CYS A 85 -11.24 -0.90 5.71
CA CYS A 85 -12.09 -1.10 4.54
C CYS A 85 -11.93 -2.52 3.98
N LYS A 86 -12.90 -2.95 3.17
CA LYS A 86 -12.81 -4.20 2.41
C LYS A 86 -12.75 -3.88 0.93
N ASP A 87 -11.88 -4.58 0.21
CA ASP A 87 -11.88 -4.53 -1.23
C ASP A 87 -13.03 -5.39 -1.79
N GLU A 88 -13.65 -4.88 -2.84
CA GLU A 88 -14.49 -5.72 -3.69
C GLU A 88 -13.60 -6.67 -4.51
N ALA A 89 -14.17 -7.80 -4.93
CA ALA A 89 -13.45 -8.70 -5.81
C ALA A 89 -13.18 -7.99 -7.16
N PRO A 90 -11.95 -8.06 -7.71
CA PRO A 90 -11.66 -7.45 -8.99
C PRO A 90 -12.51 -8.09 -10.10
N THR A 91 -13.00 -7.27 -11.03
CA THR A 91 -13.74 -7.79 -12.17
C THR A 91 -12.81 -8.50 -13.16
N LYS A 92 -13.38 -9.27 -14.09
CA LYS A 92 -12.61 -9.93 -15.15
C LYS A 92 -11.89 -8.91 -16.04
N GLU A 93 -12.54 -7.77 -16.30
CA GLU A 93 -12.00 -6.68 -17.12
C GLU A 93 -10.80 -6.02 -16.43
N MET A 94 -10.90 -5.74 -15.13
CA MET A 94 -9.76 -5.21 -14.35
C MET A 94 -8.58 -6.18 -14.37
N THR A 95 -8.85 -7.47 -14.19
CA THR A 95 -7.80 -8.50 -14.21
C THR A 95 -7.14 -8.60 -15.58
N ALA A 96 -7.93 -8.58 -16.67
CA ALA A 96 -7.41 -8.60 -18.03
C ALA A 96 -6.54 -7.37 -18.33
N LEU A 97 -7.00 -6.18 -17.93
CA LEU A 97 -6.26 -4.93 -18.12
C LEU A 97 -4.95 -4.91 -17.32
N TRP A 98 -4.94 -5.45 -16.09
CA TRP A 98 -3.69 -5.60 -15.34
C TRP A 98 -2.67 -6.48 -16.08
N HIS A 99 -3.10 -7.61 -16.65
CA HIS A 99 -2.20 -8.47 -17.43
C HIS A 99 -1.62 -7.80 -18.68
N GLU A 100 -2.31 -6.82 -19.26
CA GLU A 100 -1.77 -6.01 -20.35
C GLU A 100 -0.72 -5.01 -19.83
N ILE A 101 -0.99 -4.35 -18.72
CA ILE A 101 -0.05 -3.43 -18.06
C ILE A 101 1.23 -4.16 -17.64
N GLU A 102 1.09 -5.36 -17.06
CA GLU A 102 2.19 -6.17 -16.56
C GLU A 102 3.20 -6.56 -17.65
N LYS A 103 2.75 -6.76 -18.90
CA LYS A 103 3.64 -7.07 -20.04
C LYS A 103 4.57 -5.91 -20.41
N GLY A 104 4.27 -4.69 -19.98
CA GLY A 104 5.06 -3.49 -20.25
C GLY A 104 5.97 -3.03 -19.10
N LEU A 105 6.03 -3.79 -18.00
CA LEU A 105 6.78 -3.47 -16.76
C LEU A 105 8.02 -4.35 -16.57
#